data_AF-A0A537MLJ1-F1
#
_entry.id   AF-A0A537MLJ1-F1
#
_cell.length_a   1.000
_cell.length_b   1.000
_cell.length_c   1.000
_cell.angle_alpha   90.00
_cell.angle_beta   90.00
_cell.angle_gamma   90.00
#
_symmetry.space_group_name_H-M   'P 1'
#
loop_
_entity.id
_entity.type
_entity.pdbx_description
1 polymer ?
#
loop_
_entity_poly.entity_id
_entity_poly.type
_entity_poly.pdbx_seq_one_letter_code
_entity_poly.pdbx_strand_id
1 'polypeptide(L)'
;MAATASAQVDACDANTGPPSADFEHYAAQQWPLEAERAKGNRQNVSRLANRLRLALEKGDTVELADCPRGDTAHVYLYEHFDEIGRFYVVRRPAFRDFSYTLVMRASGKQYTVYGTPIWSQDKARFLTVACSWLPPRGALTVHAPASGGIATDAEIPLPTCLDETESCSARWDNPSWIAVTCTRTDGSSRRGSEFVVLKGSDGVWKTFGR
;
A
#
# COMPACT_ATOMS: atom_id res chain seq x y z
N MET A 1 12.27 2.28 19.73
CA MET A 1 11.43 3.48 19.94
C MET A 1 10.04 3.14 19.42
N ALA A 2 9.02 3.22 20.27
CA ALA A 2 7.66 2.82 19.94
C ALA A 2 7.02 3.90 19.05
N ALA A 3 6.52 3.51 17.87
CA ALA A 3 5.75 4.39 17.01
C ALA A 3 4.42 4.70 17.71
N THR A 4 4.24 5.97 18.07
CA THR A 4 3.00 6.52 18.60
C THR A 4 1.90 6.35 17.56
N ALA A 5 0.84 5.63 17.93
CA ALA A 5 -0.40 5.61 17.17
C ALA A 5 -1.06 6.98 17.29
N SER A 6 -0.75 7.89 16.37
CA SER A 6 -1.56 9.08 16.19
C SER A 6 -2.82 8.67 15.44
N ALA A 7 -3.98 8.81 16.08
CA ALA A 7 -5.23 8.99 15.35
C ALA A 7 -5.04 10.23 14.48
N GLN A 8 -4.74 10.00 13.20
CA GLN A 8 -4.57 11.06 12.23
C GLN A 8 -5.94 11.71 12.06
N VAL A 9 -6.12 12.90 12.62
CA VAL A 9 -7.23 13.78 12.25
C VAL A 9 -7.04 14.04 10.76
N ASP A 10 -7.87 13.41 9.94
CA ASP A 10 -7.74 13.49 8.49
C ASP A 10 -7.89 14.95 8.06
N ALA A 11 -6.83 15.51 7.48
CA ALA A 11 -6.75 16.90 6.99
C ALA A 11 -7.85 17.27 5.97
N CYS A 12 -8.63 16.28 5.53
CA CYS A 12 -9.72 16.39 4.57
C CYS A 12 -10.94 17.16 5.10
N ASP A 13 -11.24 17.08 6.40
CA ASP A 13 -12.40 17.75 7.00
C ASP A 13 -12.21 19.28 7.15
N ALA A 14 -10.96 19.76 7.07
CA ALA A 14 -10.62 21.18 7.17
C ALA A 14 -10.84 21.97 5.86
N ASN A 15 -11.04 21.29 4.72
CA ASN A 15 -11.17 21.93 3.42
C ASN A 15 -12.62 22.29 3.09
N THR A 16 -12.92 23.58 2.95
CA THR A 16 -14.22 24.10 2.51
C THR A 16 -14.28 24.20 0.97
N GLY A 17 -15.38 23.77 0.36
CA GLY A 17 -15.59 23.80 -1.10
C GLY A 17 -16.33 22.56 -1.65
N PRO A 18 -16.74 22.56 -2.94
CA PRO A 18 -17.28 21.36 -3.58
C PRO A 18 -16.19 20.28 -3.76
N PRO A 19 -16.56 19.00 -3.92
CA PRO A 19 -15.63 17.96 -4.37
C PRO A 19 -14.88 18.38 -5.64
N SER A 20 -13.66 17.91 -5.80
CA SER A 20 -12.94 18.09 -7.08
C SER A 20 -13.59 17.24 -8.17
N ALA A 21 -13.65 17.76 -9.40
CA ALA A 21 -14.22 17.04 -10.55
C ALA A 21 -13.46 15.72 -10.83
N ASP A 22 -12.15 15.71 -10.63
CA ASP A 22 -11.31 14.52 -10.78
C ASP A 22 -11.67 13.44 -9.76
N PHE A 23 -11.96 13.82 -8.51
CA PHE A 23 -12.43 12.89 -7.50
C PHE A 23 -13.77 12.26 -7.90
N GLU A 24 -14.75 13.07 -8.30
CA GLU A 24 -16.08 12.58 -8.66
C GLU A 24 -16.03 11.63 -9.87
N HIS A 25 -15.28 12.00 -10.90
CA HIS A 25 -15.09 11.18 -12.09
C HIS A 25 -14.40 9.85 -11.74
N TYR A 26 -13.32 9.91 -10.97
CA TYR A 26 -12.56 8.72 -10.57
C TYR A 26 -13.39 7.80 -9.68
N ALA A 27 -14.10 8.33 -8.69
CA ALA A 27 -14.98 7.57 -7.82
C ALA A 27 -16.09 6.85 -8.59
N ALA A 28 -16.73 7.54 -9.54
CA ALA A 28 -17.78 6.97 -10.38
C ALA A 28 -17.28 5.76 -11.21
N GLN A 29 -16.02 5.76 -11.64
CA GLN A 29 -15.40 4.63 -12.36
C GLN A 29 -14.98 3.49 -11.44
N GLN A 30 -14.45 3.79 -10.25
CA GLN A 30 -13.84 2.79 -9.39
C GLN A 30 -14.82 2.09 -8.44
N TRP A 31 -15.88 2.75 -7.98
CA TRP A 31 -16.84 2.14 -7.04
C TRP A 31 -17.55 0.91 -7.62
N PRO A 32 -17.96 0.85 -8.90
CA PRO A 32 -18.49 -0.39 -9.47
C PRO A 32 -17.49 -1.55 -9.43
N LEU A 33 -16.20 -1.27 -9.72
CA LEU A 33 -15.14 -2.28 -9.67
C LEU A 33 -14.85 -2.74 -8.24
N GLU A 34 -14.91 -1.83 -7.27
CA GLU A 34 -14.82 -2.17 -5.86
C GLU A 34 -15.99 -3.05 -5.42
N ALA A 35 -17.22 -2.72 -5.84
CA ALA A 35 -18.40 -3.49 -5.52
C ALA A 35 -18.31 -4.93 -6.04
N GLU A 36 -17.69 -5.14 -7.21
CA GLU A 36 -17.35 -6.47 -7.72
C GLU A 36 -16.35 -7.20 -6.82
N ARG A 37 -15.24 -6.55 -6.41
CA ARG A 37 -14.26 -7.12 -5.48
C ARG A 37 -14.87 -7.47 -4.13
N ALA A 38 -15.78 -6.63 -3.63
CA ALA A 38 -16.46 -6.83 -2.35
C ALA A 38 -17.49 -7.98 -2.37
N LYS A 39 -17.92 -8.48 -3.55
CA LYS A 39 -18.97 -9.52 -3.64
C LYS A 39 -18.67 -10.76 -2.81
N GLY A 40 -17.41 -11.22 -2.83
CA GLY A 40 -16.95 -12.39 -2.06
C GLY A 40 -16.85 -12.14 -0.55
N ASN A 41 -16.97 -10.89 -0.10
CA ASN A 41 -16.79 -10.49 1.29
C ASN A 41 -17.90 -9.54 1.81
N ARG A 42 -19.10 -9.62 1.23
CA ARG A 42 -20.22 -8.70 1.51
C ARG A 42 -20.68 -8.67 2.97
N GLN A 43 -20.47 -9.75 3.71
CA GLN A 43 -20.75 -9.78 5.15
C GLN A 43 -19.80 -8.91 5.97
N ASN A 44 -18.60 -8.63 5.46
CA ASN A 44 -17.56 -7.89 6.19
C ASN A 44 -17.22 -6.54 5.56
N VAL A 45 -17.61 -6.31 4.31
CA VAL A 45 -17.25 -5.10 3.56
C VAL A 45 -18.51 -4.49 2.97
N SER A 46 -18.74 -3.23 3.27
CA SER A 46 -19.82 -2.45 2.66
C SER A 46 -19.38 -1.03 2.38
N ARG A 47 -19.96 -0.43 1.34
CA ARG A 47 -19.80 0.99 1.03
C ARG A 47 -21.14 1.68 1.13
N LEU A 48 -21.17 2.82 1.81
CA LEU A 48 -22.29 3.73 1.83
C LEU A 48 -21.79 5.14 1.50
N ALA A 49 -22.17 5.64 0.32
CA ALA A 49 -21.66 6.90 -0.21
C ALA A 49 -20.12 6.96 -0.16
N ASN A 50 -19.56 7.98 0.50
CA ASN A 50 -18.12 8.23 0.63
C ASN A 50 -17.47 7.49 1.81
N ARG A 51 -18.10 6.44 2.34
CA ARG A 51 -17.58 5.67 3.48
C ARG A 51 -17.44 4.20 3.13
N LEU A 52 -16.23 3.68 3.31
CA LEU A 52 -15.93 2.26 3.27
C LEU A 52 -15.96 1.69 4.69
N ARG A 53 -16.85 0.75 4.94
CA ARG A 53 -17.00 0.08 6.23
C ARG A 53 -16.42 -1.33 6.18
N LEU A 54 -15.59 -1.64 7.17
CA LEU A 54 -14.88 -2.91 7.31
C LEU A 54 -15.20 -3.52 8.67
N ALA A 55 -15.72 -4.75 8.68
CA ALA A 55 -16.04 -5.46 9.91
C ALA A 55 -14.79 -5.99 10.61
N LEU A 56 -14.77 -5.88 11.94
CA LEU A 56 -13.73 -6.43 12.80
C LEU A 56 -14.20 -7.74 13.41
N GLU A 57 -13.26 -8.52 13.95
CA GLU A 57 -13.54 -9.86 14.50
C GLU A 57 -14.48 -9.84 15.72
N LYS A 58 -14.50 -8.72 16.46
CA LYS A 58 -15.33 -8.56 17.66
C LYS A 58 -16.74 -8.04 17.38
N GLY A 59 -17.13 -7.93 16.11
CA GLY A 59 -18.42 -7.35 15.69
C GLY A 59 -18.41 -5.83 15.56
N ASP A 60 -17.35 -5.15 15.99
CA ASP A 60 -17.10 -3.74 15.72
C ASP A 60 -16.82 -3.49 14.23
N THR A 61 -16.80 -2.23 13.82
CA THR A 61 -16.44 -1.86 12.44
C THR A 61 -15.52 -0.64 12.40
N VAL A 62 -14.59 -0.63 11.44
CA VAL A 62 -13.84 0.57 11.06
C VAL A 62 -14.49 1.20 9.85
N GLU A 63 -14.60 2.52 9.86
CA GLU A 63 -14.99 3.31 8.69
C GLU A 63 -13.80 4.11 8.19
N LEU A 64 -13.56 4.03 6.88
CA LEU A 64 -12.63 4.89 6.16
C LEU A 64 -13.46 5.87 5.33
N ALA A 65 -13.28 7.17 5.58
CA ALA A 65 -13.98 8.22 4.87
C ALA A 65 -13.14 8.70 3.68
N ASP A 66 -13.73 8.69 2.49
CA ASP A 66 -13.09 9.27 1.30
C ASP A 66 -12.91 10.78 1.48
N CYS A 67 -11.88 11.32 0.84
CA CYS A 67 -11.48 12.71 0.87
C CYS A 67 -11.79 13.38 -0.48
N PRO A 68 -12.91 14.08 -0.62
CA PRO A 68 -13.33 14.63 -1.92
C PRO A 68 -12.59 15.90 -2.35
N ARG A 69 -11.78 16.52 -1.48
CA ARG A 69 -11.35 17.93 -1.62
C ARG A 69 -9.85 18.13 -1.41
N GLY A 70 -9.35 19.20 -2.04
CA GLY A 70 -7.98 19.69 -1.91
C GLY A 70 -6.95 18.81 -2.62
N ASP A 71 -5.68 19.20 -2.51
CA ASP A 71 -4.54 18.52 -3.17
C ASP A 71 -4.29 17.10 -2.63
N THR A 72 -4.95 16.75 -1.52
CA THR A 72 -4.89 15.42 -0.90
C THR A 72 -6.15 14.60 -1.16
N ALA A 73 -7.01 15.02 -2.09
CA ALA A 73 -8.22 14.29 -2.45
C ALA A 73 -7.89 12.83 -2.82
N HIS A 74 -8.63 11.89 -2.25
CA HIS A 74 -8.43 10.45 -2.45
C HIS A 74 -9.71 9.70 -2.10
N VAL A 75 -9.88 8.52 -2.69
CA VAL A 75 -10.85 7.52 -2.25
C VAL A 75 -10.14 6.42 -1.49
N TYR A 76 -10.80 5.79 -0.53
CA TYR A 76 -10.40 4.47 -0.07
C TYR A 76 -11.07 3.44 -0.96
N LEU A 77 -10.33 2.46 -1.49
CA LEU A 77 -10.88 1.42 -2.35
C LEU A 77 -10.52 0.04 -1.82
N TYR A 78 -11.53 -0.75 -1.46
CA TYR A 78 -11.31 -2.13 -1.08
C TYR A 78 -10.73 -2.94 -2.25
N GLU A 79 -9.63 -3.65 -2.00
CA GLU A 79 -9.02 -4.58 -2.96
C GLU A 79 -9.38 -6.01 -2.59
N HIS A 80 -8.96 -6.48 -1.41
CA HIS A 80 -9.27 -7.81 -0.91
C HIS A 80 -9.02 -7.90 0.59
N PHE A 81 -9.42 -9.01 1.21
CA PHE A 81 -9.01 -9.40 2.54
C PHE A 81 -7.85 -10.39 2.44
N ASP A 82 -6.76 -10.10 3.14
CA ASP A 82 -5.60 -10.96 3.21
C ASP A 82 -5.73 -11.89 4.43
N GLU A 83 -6.03 -13.17 4.16
CA GLU A 83 -6.22 -14.19 5.19
C GLU A 83 -4.94 -14.46 6.01
N ILE A 84 -3.78 -14.31 5.39
CA ILE A 84 -2.48 -14.65 5.98
C ILE A 84 -2.07 -13.56 6.95
N GLY A 85 -2.15 -12.31 6.50
CA GLY A 85 -1.87 -11.13 7.31
C GLY A 85 -3.00 -10.76 8.27
N ARG A 86 -4.21 -11.28 8.05
CA ARG A 86 -5.44 -10.93 8.76
C ARG A 86 -5.73 -9.43 8.72
N PHE A 87 -5.55 -8.82 7.55
CA PHE A 87 -5.86 -7.42 7.30
C PHE A 87 -6.62 -7.22 6.00
N TYR A 88 -7.43 -6.16 5.94
CA TYR A 88 -7.99 -5.67 4.69
C TYR A 88 -6.92 -4.89 3.93
N VAL A 89 -6.81 -5.13 2.63
CA VAL A 89 -5.99 -4.33 1.73
C VAL A 89 -6.89 -3.28 1.08
N VAL A 90 -6.64 -2.01 1.40
CA VAL A 90 -7.39 -0.88 0.87
C VAL A 90 -6.44 0.00 0.08
N ARG A 91 -6.67 0.13 -1.23
CA ARG A 91 -5.89 1.05 -2.07
C ARG A 91 -6.36 2.48 -1.82
N ARG A 92 -5.41 3.40 -1.67
CA ARG A 92 -5.65 4.84 -1.55
C ARG A 92 -4.94 5.54 -2.71
N PRO A 93 -5.59 5.63 -3.88
CA PRO A 93 -5.03 6.35 -5.01
C PRO A 93 -5.02 7.85 -4.68
N ALA A 94 -3.82 8.43 -4.70
CA ALA A 94 -3.63 9.86 -4.80
C ALA A 94 -2.78 10.13 -6.05
N PHE A 95 -2.79 11.36 -6.54
CA PHE A 95 -2.02 11.74 -7.75
C PHE A 95 -0.55 11.34 -7.57
N ARG A 96 -0.06 10.39 -8.40
CA ARG A 96 1.31 9.83 -8.38
C ARG A 96 1.75 9.09 -7.10
N ASP A 97 0.88 8.92 -6.11
CA ASP A 97 1.19 8.18 -4.86
C ASP A 97 0.37 6.88 -4.79
N PHE A 98 1.06 5.75 -4.86
CA PHE A 98 0.47 4.41 -4.77
C PHE A 98 0.58 3.91 -3.33
N SER A 99 -0.30 4.42 -2.47
CA SER A 99 -0.38 3.97 -1.08
C SER A 99 -1.52 2.96 -0.87
N TYR A 100 -1.31 2.07 0.08
CA TYR A 100 -2.29 1.13 0.57
C TYR A 100 -2.43 1.29 2.08
N THR A 101 -3.66 1.25 2.57
CA THR A 101 -3.98 1.16 3.99
C THR A 101 -4.30 -0.29 4.33
N LEU A 102 -3.47 -0.89 5.17
CA LEU A 102 -3.70 -2.21 5.73
C LEU A 102 -4.48 -2.07 7.04
N VAL A 103 -5.71 -2.56 7.07
CA VAL A 103 -6.57 -2.47 8.26
C VAL A 103 -6.63 -3.83 8.94
N MET A 104 -6.00 -3.94 10.11
CA MET A 104 -5.96 -5.20 10.88
C MET A 104 -7.36 -5.61 11.31
N ARG A 105 -7.82 -6.81 10.95
CA ARG A 105 -9.18 -7.28 11.25
C ARG A 105 -9.44 -7.45 12.76
N ALA A 106 -8.40 -7.81 13.51
CA ALA A 106 -8.49 -8.05 14.94
C ALA A 106 -8.65 -6.77 15.78
N SER A 107 -8.16 -5.62 15.28
CA SER A 107 -8.03 -4.39 16.09
C SER A 107 -8.47 -3.11 15.41
N GLY A 108 -8.69 -3.12 14.09
CA GLY A 108 -8.94 -1.93 13.30
C GLY A 108 -7.74 -1.02 13.10
N LYS A 109 -6.56 -1.38 13.62
CA LYS A 109 -5.33 -0.60 13.44
C LYS A 109 -4.99 -0.50 11.96
N GLN A 110 -4.65 0.71 11.53
CA GLN A 110 -4.34 1.04 10.15
C GLN A 110 -2.82 1.21 9.97
N TYR A 111 -2.28 0.66 8.90
CA TYR A 111 -0.87 0.80 8.51
C TYR A 111 -0.79 1.25 7.07
N THR A 112 -0.16 2.39 6.82
CA THR A 112 0.11 2.85 5.46
C THR A 112 1.36 2.17 4.94
N VAL A 113 1.25 1.52 3.79
CA VAL A 113 2.37 0.97 3.03
C VAL A 113 2.34 1.53 1.61
N TYR A 114 3.49 1.50 0.94
CA TYR A 114 3.64 2.03 -0.41
C TYR A 114 3.92 0.90 -1.39
N GLY A 115 2.98 0.66 -2.30
CA GLY A 115 2.93 -0.52 -3.16
C GLY A 115 2.12 -1.68 -2.58
N THR A 116 1.74 -2.60 -3.46
CA THR A 116 0.93 -3.78 -3.11
C THR A 116 1.74 -4.73 -2.20
N PRO A 117 1.15 -5.27 -1.12
CA PRO A 117 1.77 -6.34 -0.33
C PRO A 117 2.00 -7.60 -1.17
N ILE A 118 3.23 -8.11 -1.17
CA ILE A 118 3.60 -9.36 -1.86
C ILE A 118 4.24 -10.30 -0.85
N TRP A 119 3.56 -11.39 -0.52
CA TRP A 119 4.05 -12.39 0.44
C TRP A 119 5.21 -13.21 -0.08
N SER A 120 6.15 -13.53 0.81
CA SER A 120 7.13 -14.59 0.62
C SER A 120 6.43 -15.94 0.46
N GLN A 121 7.15 -16.95 -0.05
CA GLN A 121 6.58 -18.29 -0.24
C GLN A 121 6.18 -18.95 1.09
N ASP A 122 6.98 -18.76 2.14
CA ASP A 122 6.77 -19.29 3.48
C ASP A 122 5.74 -18.50 4.31
N LYS A 123 5.21 -17.40 3.76
CA LYS A 123 4.21 -16.54 4.40
C LYS A 123 4.66 -15.91 5.73
N ALA A 124 5.96 -15.91 6.00
CA ALA A 124 6.51 -15.27 7.19
C ALA A 124 6.66 -13.76 7.05
N ARG A 125 6.80 -13.26 5.81
CA ARG A 125 7.03 -11.85 5.49
C ARG A 125 6.30 -11.44 4.23
N PHE A 126 6.05 -10.16 4.07
CA PHE A 126 5.67 -9.60 2.78
C PHE A 126 6.53 -8.38 2.47
N LEU A 127 6.67 -8.07 1.17
CA LEU A 127 7.35 -6.87 0.73
C LEU A 127 6.34 -5.87 0.16
N THR A 128 6.74 -4.61 0.17
CA THR A 128 6.12 -3.54 -0.60
C THR A 128 7.22 -2.76 -1.30
N VAL A 129 6.96 -2.28 -2.51
CA VAL A 129 7.94 -1.52 -3.29
C VAL A 129 7.30 -0.26 -3.84
N ALA A 130 7.99 0.86 -3.70
CA ALA A 130 7.50 2.15 -4.17
C ALA A 130 8.61 2.93 -4.85
N CYS A 131 8.30 3.42 -6.05
CA CYS A 131 9.10 4.30 -6.86
C CYS A 131 8.19 5.41 -7.38
N SER A 132 8.27 6.56 -6.74
CA SER A 132 7.58 7.78 -7.14
C SER A 132 8.55 8.93 -7.08
N TRP A 133 8.51 9.79 -8.09
CA TRP A 133 9.30 11.02 -8.12
C TRP A 133 8.71 12.11 -7.21
N LEU A 134 7.38 12.18 -7.12
CA LEU A 134 6.68 13.24 -6.38
C LEU A 134 5.48 12.66 -5.61
N PRO A 135 5.56 12.57 -4.27
CA PRO A 135 6.75 12.81 -3.45
C PRO A 135 7.86 11.78 -3.75
N PRO A 136 9.14 12.11 -3.54
CA PRO A 136 10.23 11.17 -3.76
C PRO A 136 10.08 9.99 -2.81
N ARG A 137 9.79 8.81 -3.36
CA ARG A 137 9.68 7.53 -2.65
C ARG A 137 10.43 6.49 -3.47
N GLY A 138 11.51 5.95 -2.93
CA GLY A 138 12.33 4.95 -3.60
C GLY A 138 12.78 3.95 -2.56
N ALA A 139 11.91 2.99 -2.25
CA ALA A 139 12.18 2.03 -1.20
C ALA A 139 11.52 0.68 -1.48
N LEU A 140 12.26 -0.39 -1.15
CA LEU A 140 11.73 -1.71 -0.90
C LEU A 140 11.62 -1.88 0.61
N THR A 141 10.43 -2.18 1.11
CA THR A 141 10.21 -2.42 2.53
C THR A 141 9.79 -3.86 2.74
N VAL A 142 10.46 -4.56 3.67
CA VAL A 142 10.10 -5.91 4.10
C VAL A 142 9.40 -5.80 5.45
N HIS A 143 8.21 -6.39 5.51
CA HIS A 143 7.35 -6.39 6.68
C HIS A 143 7.16 -7.81 7.20
N ALA A 144 6.92 -7.92 8.50
CA ALA A 144 6.55 -9.17 9.17
C ALA A 144 5.31 -8.94 10.05
N PRO A 145 4.39 -9.92 10.15
CA PRO A 145 3.37 -9.90 11.18
C PRO A 145 3.98 -9.81 12.57
N ALA A 146 3.39 -8.98 13.44
CA ALA A 146 3.81 -8.81 14.82
C ALA A 146 2.60 -8.87 15.76
N SER A 147 2.86 -9.00 17.08
CA SER A 147 1.78 -9.03 18.08
C SER A 147 0.97 -7.73 18.03
N GLY A 148 -0.24 -7.83 17.46
CA GLY A 148 -1.16 -6.70 17.33
C GLY A 148 -0.89 -5.75 16.16
N GLY A 149 -0.12 -6.17 15.14
CA GLY A 149 0.18 -5.29 14.01
C GLY A 149 1.16 -5.84 12.99
N ILE A 150 1.83 -4.91 12.31
CA ILE A 150 2.83 -5.16 11.28
C ILE A 150 4.12 -4.47 11.75
N ALA A 151 5.24 -5.19 11.69
CA ALA A 151 6.56 -4.66 11.97
C ALA A 151 7.38 -4.57 10.69
N THR A 152 8.20 -3.53 10.57
CA THR A 152 9.17 -3.39 9.49
C THR A 152 10.43 -4.20 9.86
N ASP A 153 10.72 -5.24 9.09
CA ASP A 153 11.95 -6.06 9.22
C ASP A 153 13.13 -5.35 8.55
N ALA A 154 12.89 -4.69 7.42
CA ALA A 154 13.89 -3.87 6.74
C ALA A 154 13.27 -2.83 5.81
N GLU A 155 14.01 -1.74 5.60
CA GLU A 155 13.75 -0.76 4.57
C GLU A 155 15.04 -0.55 3.77
N ILE A 156 14.96 -0.78 2.46
CA ILE A 156 16.09 -0.76 1.55
C ILE A 156 15.86 0.40 0.56
N PRO A 157 16.70 1.44 0.58
CA PRO A 157 16.60 2.53 -0.39
C PRO A 157 16.84 2.05 -1.82
N LEU A 158 16.04 2.56 -2.75
CA LEU A 158 16.12 2.31 -4.19
C LEU A 158 16.43 3.62 -4.95
N PRO A 159 17.64 4.20 -4.77
CA PRO A 159 17.96 5.51 -5.33
C PRO A 159 18.01 5.51 -6.86
N THR A 160 18.27 4.36 -7.48
CA THR A 160 18.34 4.18 -8.94
C THR A 160 16.97 4.04 -9.60
N CYS A 161 15.89 4.20 -8.85
CA CYS A 161 14.51 4.06 -9.32
C CYS A 161 13.69 5.35 -9.10
N LEU A 162 14.39 6.47 -8.86
CA LEU A 162 13.82 7.78 -8.57
C LEU A 162 13.92 8.72 -9.78
N ASP A 163 13.42 8.26 -10.93
CA ASP A 163 13.22 9.06 -12.15
C ASP A 163 11.71 9.16 -12.41
N GLU A 164 11.25 10.31 -12.92
CA GLU A 164 9.85 10.53 -13.32
C GLU A 164 9.37 9.57 -14.43
N THR A 165 10.33 8.97 -15.14
CA THR A 165 10.11 7.98 -16.20
C THR A 165 10.38 6.56 -15.75
N GLU A 166 10.54 6.27 -14.46
CA GLU A 166 10.80 4.90 -13.99
C GLU A 166 9.64 4.34 -13.16
N SER A 167 9.40 3.05 -13.36
CA SER A 167 8.49 2.23 -12.58
C SER A 167 9.31 1.14 -11.90
N CYS A 168 8.90 0.68 -10.72
CA CYS A 168 9.57 -0.45 -10.09
C CYS A 168 8.61 -1.58 -9.73
N SER A 169 9.19 -2.77 -9.73
CA SER A 169 8.56 -4.01 -9.32
C SER A 169 9.54 -4.80 -8.49
N ALA A 170 9.01 -5.60 -7.58
CA ALA A 170 9.80 -6.48 -6.73
C ALA A 170 9.06 -7.80 -6.57
N ARG A 171 9.82 -8.89 -6.47
CA ARG A 171 9.27 -10.23 -6.26
C ARG A 171 10.20 -11.05 -5.39
N TRP A 172 9.62 -11.96 -4.62
CA TRP A 172 10.35 -12.99 -3.91
C TRP A 172 10.82 -14.06 -4.90
N ASP A 173 12.12 -14.31 -4.96
CA ASP A 173 12.68 -15.52 -5.58
C ASP A 173 12.69 -16.68 -4.58
N ASN A 174 13.00 -16.38 -3.31
CA ASN A 174 12.83 -17.26 -2.15
C ASN A 174 12.71 -16.41 -0.87
N PRO A 175 12.43 -16.98 0.32
CA PRO A 175 12.21 -16.19 1.56
C PRO A 175 13.35 -15.27 2.01
N SER A 176 14.57 -15.44 1.49
CA SER A 176 15.74 -14.58 1.76
C SER A 176 16.30 -13.89 0.51
N TRP A 177 15.58 -13.94 -0.62
CA TRP A 177 16.02 -13.38 -1.90
C TRP A 177 14.86 -12.65 -2.57
N ILE A 178 15.04 -11.35 -2.77
CA ILE A 178 14.14 -10.47 -3.52
C ILE A 178 14.84 -9.98 -4.79
N ALA A 179 14.18 -10.14 -5.94
CA ALA A 179 14.58 -9.45 -7.17
C ALA A 179 13.81 -8.13 -7.28
N VAL A 180 14.51 -7.05 -7.61
CA VAL A 180 13.93 -5.73 -7.85
C VAL A 180 14.31 -5.28 -9.26
N THR A 181 13.32 -4.82 -10.01
CA THR A 181 13.47 -4.34 -11.38
C THR A 181 12.90 -2.93 -11.47
N CYS A 182 13.70 -2.00 -11.99
CA CYS A 182 13.31 -0.63 -12.25
C CYS A 182 13.32 -0.39 -13.76
N THR A 183 12.13 -0.26 -14.34
CA THR A 183 11.90 -0.20 -15.78
C THR A 183 11.56 1.23 -16.18
N ARG A 184 12.27 1.75 -17.19
CA ARG A 184 11.93 3.03 -17.82
C ARG A 184 10.64 2.90 -18.64
N THR A 185 9.75 3.87 -18.50
CA THR A 185 8.44 3.96 -19.16
C THR A 185 8.45 4.96 -20.32
N ASP A 186 9.59 5.64 -20.55
CA ASP A 186 9.79 6.64 -21.62
C ASP A 186 10.06 6.04 -23.02
N GLY A 187 10.05 4.72 -23.15
CA GLY A 187 10.34 4.02 -24.41
C GLY A 187 11.80 4.11 -24.85
N SER A 188 12.71 4.55 -23.97
CA SER A 188 14.15 4.55 -24.28
C SER A 188 14.71 3.13 -24.40
N SER A 189 15.72 2.97 -25.25
CA SER A 189 16.47 1.71 -25.41
C SER A 189 17.45 1.44 -24.26
N ARG A 190 17.54 2.35 -23.28
CA ARG A 190 18.40 2.20 -22.11
C ARG A 190 17.77 1.16 -21.21
N ARG A 191 18.50 0.06 -20.94
CA ARG A 191 18.04 -0.97 -20.00
C ARG A 191 17.78 -0.33 -18.64
N GLY A 192 16.66 -0.72 -18.04
CA GLY A 192 16.37 -0.46 -16.63
C GLY A 192 17.42 -1.07 -15.70
N SER A 193 17.36 -0.72 -14.42
CA SER A 193 18.26 -1.27 -13.40
C SER A 193 17.64 -2.52 -12.78
N GLU A 194 18.45 -3.55 -12.58
CA GLU A 194 18.05 -4.76 -11.86
C GLU A 194 19.04 -5.02 -10.73
N PHE A 195 18.52 -5.28 -9.54
CA PHE A 195 19.34 -5.65 -8.41
C PHE A 195 18.60 -6.64 -7.51
N VAL A 196 19.40 -7.31 -6.70
CA VAL A 196 18.95 -8.37 -5.80
C VAL A 196 19.15 -7.91 -4.37
N VAL A 197 18.17 -8.21 -3.52
CA VAL A 197 18.27 -8.03 -2.07
C VAL A 197 18.30 -9.40 -1.42
N LEU A 198 19.40 -9.71 -0.73
CA LEU A 198 19.59 -10.97 -0.02
C LEU A 198 19.59 -10.74 1.50
N LYS A 199 18.92 -11.61 2.25
CA LYS A 199 19.08 -11.71 3.70
C LYS A 199 20.28 -12.58 4.00
N GLY A 200 21.34 -11.98 4.54
CA GLY A 200 22.53 -12.69 4.99
C GLY A 200 22.24 -13.63 6.16
N SER A 201 23.17 -14.55 6.43
CA SER A 201 23.11 -15.44 7.61
C SER A 201 23.19 -14.69 8.93
N ASP A 202 23.72 -13.46 8.91
CA ASP A 202 23.71 -12.49 10.01
C ASP A 202 22.31 -11.87 10.24
N GLY A 203 21.31 -12.22 9.43
CA GLY A 203 19.96 -11.68 9.48
C GLY A 203 19.81 -10.30 8.82
N VAL A 204 20.87 -9.76 8.22
CA VAL A 204 20.88 -8.42 7.64
C VAL A 204 20.56 -8.48 6.14
N TRP A 205 19.68 -7.60 5.68
CA TRP A 205 19.36 -7.44 4.26
C TRP A 205 20.44 -6.62 3.55
N LYS A 206 20.98 -7.14 2.44
CA LYS A 206 22.05 -6.53 1.65
C LYS A 206 21.67 -6.47 0.17
N THR A 207 22.02 -5.37 -0.49
CA THR A 207 21.78 -5.16 -1.92
C THR A 207 22.99 -5.58 -2.76
N PHE A 208 22.73 -6.22 -3.88
CA PHE A 208 23.74 -6.69 -4.84
C PHE A 208 23.28 -6.35 -6.27
N GLY A 209 24.19 -5.82 -7.10
CA GLY A 209 23.91 -5.40 -8.48
C GLY A 209 23.86 -3.88 -8.66
N ARG A 210 23.83 -3.47 -9.93
CA ARG A 210 23.63 -2.09 -10.41
C ARG A 210 22.94 -2.14 -11.75
#